data_AF-A0A7S1V272-F1
#
_entry.id   AF-A0A7S1V272-F1
#
_cell.length_a   1.000
_cell.length_b   1.000
_cell.length_c   1.000
_cell.angle_alpha   90.00
_cell.angle_beta   90.00
_cell.angle_gamma   90.00
#
_symmetry.space_group_name_H-M   'P 1'
#
loop_
_entity.id
_entity.type
_entity.pdbx_description
1 polymer ?
#
loop_
_entity_poly.entity_id
_entity_poly.type
_entity_poly.pdbx_seq_one_letter_code
_entity_poly.pdbx_strand_id
1 'polypeptide(L)'
;CIIGAKGLKAISDVLADNSAIETLCMSVNGLDEEACLALADALANNSTMKDLTLYGTEDMNQAMYHSLLVGLVCNRTLRRLFVTNSRFYSSFEGVLHDNTHPTALRGLDGDAWAIIFSRATTSPFA
;
A
#
# COMPACT_ATOMS: atom_id res chain seq x y z
N CYS A 1 0.66 17.10 -8.50
CA CYS A 1 1.42 17.62 -7.34
C CYS A 1 2.33 16.50 -6.87
N ILE A 2 3.59 16.77 -6.56
CA ILE A 2 4.54 15.74 -6.12
C ILE A 2 4.45 15.63 -4.60
N ILE A 3 4.04 14.47 -4.10
CA ILE A 3 3.96 14.20 -2.66
C ILE A 3 5.19 13.38 -2.25
N GLY A 4 6.15 14.04 -1.60
CA GLY A 4 7.33 13.38 -1.02
C GLY A 4 6.99 12.56 0.23
N ALA A 5 7.97 11.83 0.78
CA ALA A 5 7.81 11.01 1.99
C ALA A 5 7.06 11.71 3.14
N LYS A 6 7.41 12.98 3.44
CA LYS A 6 6.72 13.77 4.48
C LYS A 6 5.25 14.05 4.17
N GLY A 7 4.95 14.36 2.91
CA GLY A 7 3.58 14.59 2.48
C GLY A 7 2.77 13.30 2.51
N LEU A 8 3.39 12.16 2.19
CA LEU A 8 2.74 10.87 2.29
C LEU A 8 2.42 10.53 3.75
N LYS A 9 3.38 10.70 4.67
CA LYS A 9 3.14 10.49 6.12
C LYS A 9 1.98 11.35 6.63
N ALA A 10 1.93 12.63 6.26
CA ALA A 10 0.81 13.51 6.65
C ALA A 10 -0.54 13.04 6.08
N ILE A 11 -0.56 12.50 4.86
CA ILE A 11 -1.76 11.90 4.28
C ILE A 11 -2.13 10.63 5.03
N SER A 12 -1.17 9.77 5.36
CA SER A 12 -1.40 8.57 6.15
C SER A 12 -2.04 8.90 7.49
N ASP A 13 -1.54 9.90 8.20
CA ASP A 13 -2.13 10.35 9.47
C ASP A 13 -3.59 10.77 9.31
N VAL A 14 -3.90 11.53 8.25
CA VAL A 14 -5.27 11.94 7.95
C VAL A 14 -6.13 10.73 7.59
N LEU A 15 -5.60 9.79 6.79
CA LEU A 15 -6.32 8.61 6.35
C LEU A 15 -6.63 7.66 7.51
N ALA A 16 -5.77 7.50 8.50
CA ALA A 16 -6.00 6.61 9.63
C ALA A 16 -7.33 6.91 10.34
N ASP A 17 -7.67 8.20 10.50
CA ASP A 17 -8.89 8.66 11.16
C ASP A 17 -10.00 9.11 10.18
N ASN A 18 -9.76 9.01 8.86
CA ASN A 18 -10.73 9.47 7.87
C ASN A 18 -11.85 8.46 7.67
N SER A 19 -13.10 8.92 7.78
CA SER A 19 -14.31 8.12 7.55
C SER A 19 -15.12 8.53 6.32
N ALA A 20 -14.60 9.39 5.46
CA ALA A 20 -15.31 9.95 4.31
C ALA A 20 -14.64 9.63 2.96
N ILE A 21 -13.33 9.46 2.92
CA ILE A 21 -12.58 9.26 1.68
C ILE A 21 -12.65 7.80 1.26
N GLU A 22 -13.42 7.53 0.20
CA GLU A 22 -13.51 6.20 -0.39
C GLU A 22 -12.48 5.97 -1.51
N THR A 23 -12.08 7.03 -2.21
CA THR A 23 -11.17 6.96 -3.36
C THR A 23 -10.09 8.03 -3.25
N LEU A 24 -8.83 7.61 -3.33
CA LEU A 24 -7.68 8.52 -3.34
C LEU A 24 -6.75 8.20 -4.50
N CYS A 25 -6.36 9.26 -5.22
CA CYS A 25 -5.43 9.19 -6.33
C CYS A 25 -4.38 10.29 -6.17
N MET A 26 -3.11 9.92 -6.15
CA MET A 26 -2.03 10.87 -5.95
C MET A 26 -0.75 10.44 -6.65
N SER A 27 0.05 11.43 -7.04
CA SER A 27 1.41 11.20 -7.51
C SER A 27 2.40 11.43 -6.38
N VAL A 28 3.13 10.37 -6.06
CA VAL A 28 4.23 10.36 -5.10
C VAL A 28 5.55 10.49 -5.86
N ASN A 29 6.64 10.84 -5.17
CA ASN A 29 8.03 10.64 -5.62
C ASN A 29 8.93 10.72 -4.40
N GLY A 30 10.14 10.15 -4.45
CA GLY A 30 11.09 10.24 -3.34
C GLY A 30 10.50 9.72 -2.02
N LEU A 31 9.78 8.60 -2.10
CA LEU A 31 9.29 7.89 -0.92
C LEU A 31 10.46 7.17 -0.23
N ASP A 32 10.29 6.88 1.05
CA ASP A 32 11.15 5.98 1.82
C ASP A 32 10.31 4.82 2.37
N GLU A 33 10.99 3.80 2.91
CA GLU A 33 10.31 2.60 3.47
C GLU A 33 9.37 2.97 4.63
N GLU A 34 9.75 3.97 5.43
CA GLU A 34 8.95 4.45 6.56
C GLU A 34 7.64 5.10 6.11
N ALA A 35 7.65 5.92 5.06
CA ALA A 35 6.45 6.55 4.53
C ALA A 35 5.50 5.50 3.91
N CYS A 36 6.06 4.48 3.26
CA CYS A 36 5.28 3.34 2.77
C CYS A 36 4.65 2.55 3.92
N LEU A 37 5.39 2.30 5.01
CA LEU A 37 4.87 1.64 6.21
C LEU A 37 3.76 2.47 6.87
N ALA A 38 3.95 3.78 7.03
CA ALA A 38 2.95 4.67 7.62
C ALA A 38 1.64 4.66 6.81
N LEU A 39 1.73 4.66 5.47
CA LEU A 39 0.55 4.50 4.62
C LEU A 39 -0.09 3.12 4.81
N ALA A 40 0.70 2.06 4.89
CA ALA A 40 0.19 0.71 5.12
C ALA A 40 -0.57 0.62 6.46
N ASP A 41 -0.03 1.21 7.53
CA ASP A 41 -0.65 1.26 8.86
C ASP A 41 -1.95 2.07 8.85
N ALA A 42 -1.96 3.22 8.16
CA ALA A 42 -3.16 4.02 7.99
C ALA A 42 -4.26 3.25 7.24
N LEU A 43 -3.88 2.54 6.18
CA LEU A 43 -4.81 1.69 5.44
C LEU A 43 -5.31 0.54 6.30
N ALA A 44 -4.46 -0.15 7.06
CA ALA A 44 -4.88 -1.24 7.94
C ALA A 44 -6.00 -0.82 8.91
N ASN A 45 -5.92 0.41 9.42
CA ASN A 45 -6.89 0.98 10.37
C ASN A 45 -8.08 1.69 9.69
N ASN A 46 -7.96 2.04 8.41
CA ASN A 46 -9.02 2.74 7.68
C ASN A 46 -10.11 1.76 7.19
N SER A 47 -11.36 2.03 7.58
CA SER A 47 -12.52 1.20 7.23
C SER A 47 -13.39 1.75 6.09
N THR A 48 -13.01 2.87 5.47
CA THR A 48 -13.85 3.58 4.47
C THR A 48 -13.24 3.64 3.08
N MET A 49 -11.92 3.62 2.98
CA MET A 49 -11.19 3.64 1.72
C MET A 49 -11.38 2.33 0.97
N LYS A 50 -11.82 2.45 -0.29
CA LYS A 50 -12.05 1.35 -1.23
C LYS A 50 -11.00 1.33 -2.34
N ASP A 51 -10.53 2.50 -2.73
CA ASP A 51 -9.68 2.68 -3.91
C ASP A 51 -8.50 3.59 -3.62
N LEU A 52 -7.29 3.07 -3.78
CA LEU A 52 -6.06 3.85 -3.68
C LEU A 52 -5.24 3.72 -4.97
N THR A 53 -4.79 4.86 -5.49
CA THR A 53 -3.95 4.93 -6.68
C THR A 53 -2.72 5.81 -6.42
N LEU A 54 -1.53 5.24 -6.58
CA LEU A 54 -0.24 5.90 -6.41
C LEU A 54 0.53 5.93 -7.75
N TYR A 55 0.75 7.14 -8.26
CA TYR A 55 1.51 7.40 -9.49
C TYR A 55 2.94 7.89 -9.17
N GLY A 56 3.94 7.51 -9.96
CA GLY A 56 5.30 8.05 -9.80
C GLY A 56 6.09 7.37 -8.68
N THR A 57 6.53 6.14 -8.91
CA THR A 57 7.39 5.43 -7.96
C THR A 57 8.71 5.06 -8.60
N GLU A 58 9.26 5.97 -9.40
CA GLU A 58 10.52 5.74 -10.13
C GLU A 58 11.65 5.28 -9.21
N ASP A 59 11.58 5.62 -7.92
CA ASP A 59 12.55 5.23 -6.89
C ASP A 59 12.06 4.19 -5.88
N MET A 60 10.86 3.61 -6.03
CA MET A 60 10.44 2.52 -5.14
C MET A 60 11.23 1.24 -5.41
N ASN A 61 11.90 0.76 -4.37
CA ASN A 61 12.56 -0.54 -4.36
C ASN A 61 11.60 -1.64 -3.82
N GLN A 62 12.06 -2.89 -3.85
CA GLN A 62 11.27 -4.04 -3.37
C GLN A 62 10.92 -3.94 -1.88
N ALA A 63 11.82 -3.42 -1.03
CA ALA A 63 11.58 -3.31 0.40
C ALA A 63 10.42 -2.34 0.71
N MET A 64 10.43 -1.17 0.09
CA MET A 64 9.35 -0.18 0.20
C MET A 64 8.01 -0.75 -0.28
N TYR A 65 8.05 -1.52 -1.37
CA TYR A 65 6.88 -2.21 -1.89
C TYR A 65 6.34 -3.24 -0.89
N HIS A 66 7.20 -4.08 -0.33
CA HIS A 66 6.80 -5.05 0.70
C HIS A 66 6.20 -4.37 1.93
N SER A 67 6.78 -3.25 2.37
CA SER A 67 6.27 -2.48 3.51
C SER A 67 4.88 -1.91 3.26
N LEU A 68 4.59 -1.45 2.04
CA LEU A 68 3.23 -1.03 1.66
C LEU A 68 2.23 -2.19 1.73
N LEU A 69 2.65 -3.39 1.31
CA LEU A 69 1.78 -4.57 1.28
C LEU A 69 1.49 -5.15 2.66
N VAL A 70 2.39 -5.01 3.63
CA VAL A 70 2.21 -5.54 5.00
C VAL A 70 0.90 -5.04 5.62
N GLY A 71 0.58 -3.75 5.52
CA GLY A 71 -0.66 -3.20 6.07
C GLY A 71 -1.93 -3.55 5.28
N LEU A 72 -1.80 -3.85 3.99
CA LEU A 72 -2.93 -4.28 3.16
C LEU A 72 -3.45 -5.66 3.52
N VAL A 73 -2.58 -6.55 4.01
CA VAL A 73 -2.98 -7.89 4.47
C VAL A 73 -3.99 -7.80 5.62
N CYS A 74 -3.87 -6.79 6.48
CA CYS A 74 -4.77 -6.59 7.62
C CYS A 74 -6.00 -5.74 7.28
N ASN A 75 -5.95 -4.95 6.20
CA ASN A 75 -7.09 -4.17 5.75
C ASN A 75 -8.20 -5.10 5.20
N ARG A 76 -9.49 -4.78 5.44
CA ARG A 76 -10.63 -5.58 4.94
C ARG A 76 -11.59 -4.80 4.03
N THR A 77 -11.26 -3.57 3.69
CA THR A 77 -12.17 -2.58 3.10
C THR A 77 -11.67 -2.06 1.74
N LEU A 78 -10.35 -1.98 1.57
CA LEU A 78 -9.67 -1.62 0.34
C LEU A 78 -9.86 -2.71 -0.70
N ARG A 79 -10.47 -2.34 -1.81
CA ARG A 79 -10.82 -3.23 -2.92
C ARG A 79 -9.85 -3.12 -4.10
N ARG A 80 -9.23 -1.95 -4.27
CA ARG A 80 -8.30 -1.70 -5.38
C ARG A 80 -7.12 -0.89 -4.88
N LEU A 81 -5.92 -1.43 -5.13
CA LEU A 81 -4.68 -0.69 -5.01
C LEU A 81 -3.97 -0.69 -6.37
N PHE A 82 -3.73 0.50 -6.90
CA PHE A 82 -2.92 0.70 -8.09
C PHE A 82 -1.61 1.40 -7.70
N VAL A 83 -0.48 0.78 -8.00
CA VAL A 83 0.85 1.37 -7.81
C VAL A 83 1.61 1.26 -9.12
N THR A 84 1.92 2.39 -9.75
CA THR A 84 2.76 2.40 -10.95
C THR A 84 4.22 2.47 -10.53
N ASN A 85 4.99 1.43 -10.81
CA ASN A 85 6.45 1.50 -10.76
C ASN A 85 7.00 1.52 -12.19
N SER A 86 7.75 2.56 -12.51
CA SER A 86 8.31 2.75 -13.85
C SER A 86 9.62 1.98 -14.05
N ARG A 87 10.28 1.51 -12.97
CA ARG A 87 11.54 0.73 -13.03
C ARG A 87 11.33 -0.77 -13.15
N PHE A 88 10.23 -1.28 -12.64
CA PHE A 88 9.79 -2.64 -12.91
C PHE A 88 8.72 -2.52 -14.00
N TYR A 89 8.95 -3.03 -15.21
CA TYR A 89 7.96 -3.09 -16.31
C TYR A 89 6.71 -3.95 -15.99
N SER A 90 6.34 -4.05 -14.71
CA SER A 90 5.12 -4.64 -14.19
C SER A 90 4.28 -3.51 -13.61
N SER A 91 3.41 -2.92 -14.42
CA SER A 91 2.26 -2.18 -13.91
C SER A 91 1.44 -3.15 -13.07
N PHE A 92 1.44 -2.94 -11.76
CA PHE A 92 0.73 -3.81 -10.85
C PHE A 92 -0.70 -3.31 -10.70
N GLU A 93 -1.63 -3.99 -11.35
CA GLU A 93 -3.06 -3.80 -11.16
C GLU A 93 -3.56 -4.90 -10.23
N GLY A 94 -3.46 -4.65 -8.92
CA GLY A 94 -3.92 -5.56 -7.90
C GLY A 94 -5.35 -5.24 -7.49
N VAL A 95 -6.33 -5.92 -8.09
CA VAL A 95 -7.72 -5.84 -7.63
C VAL A 95 -7.90 -6.74 -6.42
N LEU A 96 -7.72 -6.16 -5.22
CA LEU A 96 -7.89 -6.80 -3.92
C LEU A 96 -9.37 -7.10 -3.68
N HIS A 97 -9.92 -8.13 -4.32
CA HIS A 97 -11.37 -8.37 -4.24
C HIS A 97 -11.89 -8.69 -2.83
N ASP A 98 -11.04 -9.16 -1.89
CA ASP A 98 -11.44 -9.44 -0.50
C ASP A 98 -10.28 -9.50 0.54
N ASN A 99 -9.07 -9.01 0.24
CA ASN A 99 -7.84 -9.09 1.08
C ASN A 99 -7.52 -10.46 1.74
N THR A 100 -8.28 -11.52 1.41
CA THR A 100 -8.21 -12.85 2.03
C THR A 100 -7.36 -13.83 1.21
N HIS A 101 -7.11 -13.55 -0.08
CA HIS A 101 -6.15 -14.28 -0.90
C HIS A 101 -5.49 -13.41 -1.98
N PRO A 102 -4.16 -13.53 -2.18
CA PRO A 102 -3.36 -12.66 -3.04
C PRO A 102 -3.35 -13.09 -4.52
N THR A 103 -4.42 -13.67 -5.05
CA THR A 103 -4.53 -13.88 -6.52
C THR A 103 -4.53 -12.55 -7.28
N ALA A 104 -4.84 -11.46 -6.58
CA ALA A 104 -4.71 -10.08 -7.03
C ALA A 104 -3.26 -9.61 -7.14
N LEU A 105 -2.32 -10.22 -6.39
CA LEU A 105 -0.94 -9.74 -6.34
C LEU A 105 -0.07 -10.33 -7.47
N ARG A 106 -0.52 -10.22 -8.73
CA ARG A 106 0.18 -10.73 -9.91
C ARG A 106 1.56 -10.08 -10.06
N GLY A 107 2.60 -10.69 -9.49
CA GLY A 107 3.98 -10.21 -9.58
C GLY A 107 4.86 -10.51 -8.36
N LEU A 108 4.28 -10.90 -7.22
CA LEU A 108 5.04 -11.42 -6.08
C LEU A 108 5.24 -12.92 -6.26
N ASP A 109 6.49 -13.39 -6.14
CA ASP A 109 6.77 -14.82 -6.03
C ASP A 109 6.26 -15.37 -4.69
N GLY A 110 6.18 -16.70 -4.59
CA GLY A 110 5.66 -17.38 -3.39
C GLY A 110 6.46 -17.07 -2.11
N ASP A 111 7.74 -16.72 -2.25
CA ASP A 111 8.63 -16.42 -1.14
C ASP A 111 8.38 -15.01 -0.58
N ALA A 112 8.14 -14.02 -1.45
CA ALA A 112 7.80 -12.67 -1.03
C ALA A 112 6.48 -12.64 -0.24
N TRP A 113 5.50 -13.48 -0.60
CA TRP A 113 4.26 -13.59 0.16
C TRP A 113 4.48 -14.13 1.57
N ALA A 114 5.30 -15.16 1.74
CA ALA A 114 5.61 -15.71 3.06
C ALA A 114 6.27 -14.66 3.97
N ILE A 115 7.14 -13.82 3.40
CA ILE A 115 7.79 -12.71 4.13
C ILE A 115 6.75 -11.64 4.52
N ILE A 116 5.89 -11.21 3.59
CA ILE A 116 4.89 -10.17 3.86
C ILE A 116 3.88 -10.64 4.90
N PHE A 117 3.37 -11.88 4.76
CA PHE A 117 2.41 -12.44 5.70
C PHE A 117 3.02 -12.64 7.09
N SER A 118 4.26 -13.12 7.19
CA SER A 118 4.99 -13.23 8.46
C SER A 118 5.21 -11.87 9.14
N ARG A 119 5.52 -10.82 8.36
CA ARG A 119 5.67 -9.45 8.88
C ARG A 119 4.32 -8.83 9.27
N ALA A 120 3.24 -9.16 8.57
CA ALA A 120 1.89 -8.73 8.94
C ALA A 120 1.43 -9.37 10.25
N THR A 121 1.64 -10.68 10.46
CA THR A 121 1.23 -11.39 11.69
C THR A 121 2.06 -11.05 12.92
N THR A 122 3.28 -10.54 12.73
CA THR A 122 4.15 -10.05 13.83
C THR A 122 4.01 -8.56 14.08
N SER A 123 3.30 -7.85 13.20
CA SER A 123 2.94 -6.45 13.38
C SER A 123 1.89 -6.33 14.50
N PRO A 124 1.91 -5.27 15.34
CA PRO A 124 0.93 -5.06 16.42
C PRO A 124 -0.54 -4.91 15.97
N PHE A 125 -0.80 -5.06 14.66
CA PHE A 125 -2.10 -4.91 14.02
C PHE A 125 -2.73 -6.24 13.54
N ALA A 126 -2.13 -7.39 13.89
CA ALA A 126 -2.66 -8.73 13.59
C ALA A 126 -3.65 -9.26 14.64
#